data_AF-A0A7X6X5W6-F1
#
_entry.id   AF-A0A7X6X5W6-F1
#
_cell.length_a   1.000
_cell.length_b   1.000
_cell.length_c   1.000
_cell.angle_alpha   90.00
_cell.angle_beta   90.00
_cell.angle_gamma   90.00
#
_symmetry.space_group_name_H-M   'P 1'
#
loop_
_entity.id
_entity.type
_entity.pdbx_description
1 polymer ?
#
loop_
_entity_poly.entity_id
_entity_poly.type
_entity_poly.pdbx_seq_one_letter_code
_entity_poly.pdbx_strand_id
1 'polypeptide(L)' 'TNCDPEPIDLVIPGNDDAIRAVKLITGIMADAVIEGREGMDAVSEQIAAAARESKETEAEEDYSDEYDDED' A
#
# COMPACT_ATOMS: atom_id res chain seq x y z
N THR A 1 26.97 17.19 -5.35
CA THR A 1 27.82 18.00 -4.45
C THR A 1 27.61 19.51 -4.57
N ASN A 2 26.77 19.97 -5.51
CA ASN A 2 26.49 21.39 -5.81
C ASN A 2 24.98 21.71 -5.89
N CYS A 3 24.13 20.81 -5.39
CA CYS A 3 22.68 21.00 -5.39
C CYS A 3 22.23 21.61 -4.07
N ASP A 4 21.37 22.62 -4.14
CA ASP A 4 20.70 23.22 -2.98
C ASP A 4 19.57 22.29 -2.49
N PRO A 5 19.59 21.82 -1.23
CA PRO A 5 18.57 20.94 -0.69
C PRO A 5 17.30 21.67 -0.23
N GLU A 6 17.28 23.00 -0.13
CA GLU A 6 16.11 23.76 0.40
C GLU A 6 14.76 23.46 -0.27
N PRO A 7 14.65 23.30 -1.61
CA PRO A 7 13.37 23.03 -2.26
C PRO A 7 12.94 21.55 -2.24
N ILE A 8 13.68 20.66 -1.55
CA ILE A 8 13.46 19.21 -1.60
C ILE A 8 12.96 18.72 -0.23
N ASP A 9 11.79 18.07 -0.19
CA ASP A 9 11.20 17.56 1.05
C ASP A 9 12.00 16.39 1.66
N LEU A 10 12.55 15.53 0.81
CA LEU A 10 13.28 14.33 1.19
C LEU A 10 14.63 14.27 0.46
N VAL A 11 15.66 14.79 1.13
CA VAL A 11 17.01 14.87 0.59
C VAL A 11 17.75 13.55 0.83
N ILE A 12 18.27 12.94 -0.24
CA ILE A 12 19.15 11.77 -0.17
C ILE A 12 20.58 12.22 -0.44
N PRO A 13 21.45 12.30 0.59
CA PRO A 13 22.85 12.66 0.38
C PRO A 13 23.59 11.53 -0.35
N GLY A 14 24.37 11.88 -1.37
CA GLY A 14 25.08 10.89 -2.17
C GLY A 14 26.08 11.50 -3.15
N ASN A 15 26.84 10.63 -3.82
CA ASN A 15 27.80 11.01 -4.85
C ASN A 15 27.10 11.02 -6.22
N ASP A 16 26.66 12.20 -6.66
CA ASP A 16 25.97 12.43 -7.93
C ASP A 16 26.89 12.27 -9.16
N ASP A 17 28.19 12.49 -9.00
CA ASP A 17 29.16 12.41 -10.11
C ASP A 17 29.51 10.97 -10.51
N ALA A 18 29.23 9.99 -9.63
CA ALA A 18 29.56 8.59 -9.88
C ALA A 18 28.37 7.84 -10.50
N ILE A 19 28.53 7.38 -11.74
CA ILE A 19 27.51 6.56 -12.42
C ILE A 19 27.06 5.33 -11.61
N ARG A 20 27.96 4.73 -10.83
CA ARG A 20 27.64 3.60 -9.95
C ARG A 20 26.69 4.00 -8.81
N ALA A 21 26.90 5.18 -8.23
CA ALA A 21 26.06 5.68 -7.14
C ALA A 21 24.67 6.07 -7.66
N VAL A 22 24.59 6.74 -8.82
CA VAL A 22 23.30 7.02 -9.48
C VAL A 22 22.54 5.72 -9.75
N LYS A 23 23.18 4.72 -10.38
CA LYS A 23 22.55 3.43 -10.67
C LYS A 23 22.05 2.71 -9.42
N LEU A 24 22.82 2.75 -8.33
CA LEU A 24 22.43 2.14 -7.05
C LEU A 24 21.18 2.81 -6.48
N ILE A 25 21.17 4.15 -6.39
CA ILE A 25 20.05 4.90 -5.83
C ILE A 25 18.79 4.70 -6.69
N THR A 26 18.90 4.80 -8.01
CA THR A 26 17.75 4.61 -8.91
C THR A 26 17.22 3.18 -8.88
N GLY A 27 18.09 2.19 -8.68
CA GLY A 27 17.69 0.78 -8.57
C GLY A 27 16.84 0.55 -7.32
N ILE A 28 17.35 0.98 -6.16
CA ILE A 28 16.63 0.85 -4.88
C ILE A 28 15.28 1.60 -4.93
N MET A 29 15.23 2.77 -5.56
CA MET A 29 13.97 3.50 -5.75
C MET A 29 12.98 2.74 -6.64
N ALA A 30 13.44 2.12 -7.72
CA ALA A 30 12.59 1.33 -8.59
C ALA A 30 12.03 0.10 -7.86
N ASP A 31 12.88 -0.61 -7.12
CA ASP A 31 12.48 -1.78 -6.32
C ASP A 31 11.44 -1.38 -5.27
N ALA A 32 11.67 -0.29 -4.52
CA ALA A 32 10.72 0.20 -3.52
C ALA A 32 9.35 0.59 -4.12
N VAL A 33 9.33 1.14 -5.35
CA VAL A 33 8.07 1.48 -6.04
C VAL A 33 7.33 0.22 -6.48
N ILE A 34 8.03 -0.82 -6.92
CA ILE A 34 7.44 -2.11 -7.30
C ILE A 34 6.84 -2.77 -6.07
N GLU A 35 7.63 -2.93 -5.00
CA GLU A 35 7.17 -3.51 -3.74
C GLU A 35 5.99 -2.73 -3.14
N GLY A 36 6.04 -1.40 -3.19
CA GLY A 36 4.95 -0.55 -2.72
C GLY A 36 3.65 -0.76 -3.49
N ARG A 37 3.72 -0.94 -4.82
CA ARG A 37 2.55 -1.22 -5.66
C ARG A 37 1.98 -2.61 -5.39
N GLU A 38 2.83 -3.62 -5.38
CA GLU A 38 2.41 -5.00 -5.09
C GLU A 38 1.79 -5.11 -3.70
N GLY A 39 2.36 -4.43 -2.71
CA GLY A 39 1.81 -4.36 -1.36
C GLY A 39 0.44 -3.66 -1.29
N MET A 40 0.25 -2.58 -2.04
CA MET A 40 -1.06 -1.88 -2.10
C MET A 40 -2.15 -2.75 -2.73
N ASP A 41 -1.84 -3.44 -3.82
CA ASP A 41 -2.80 -4.32 -4.49
C ASP A 41 -3.21 -5.48 -3.57
N ALA A 42 -2.24 -6.09 -2.86
CA ALA A 42 -2.52 -7.15 -1.89
C ALA A 42 -3.39 -6.66 -0.71
N VAL A 43 -3.10 -5.46 -0.19
CA VAL A 43 -3.90 -4.86 0.91
C VAL A 43 -5.30 -4.49 0.43
N SER A 44 -5.44 -3.93 -0.77
CA SER A 44 -6.72 -3.62 -1.40
C SER A 44 -7.59 -4.87 -1.55
N GLU A 45 -7.01 -5.97 -2.02
CA GLU A 45 -7.71 -7.23 -2.23
C GLU A 45 -8.12 -7.87 -0.90
N GLN A 46 -7.29 -7.78 0.14
CA GLN A 46 -7.62 -8.22 1.50
C GLN A 46 -8.75 -7.38 2.12
N ILE A 47 -8.73 -6.05 1.95
CA ILE A 47 -9.80 -5.17 2.42
C ILE A 47 -11.11 -5.47 1.68
N ALA A 48 -11.05 -5.70 0.37
CA ALA A 48 -12.24 -6.06 -0.42
C ALA A 48 -12.81 -7.44 -0.03
N ALA A 49 -11.95 -8.41 0.30
CA ALA A 49 -12.36 -9.72 0.80
C ALA A 49 -13.03 -9.62 2.18
N ALA A 50 -12.40 -8.91 3.12
CA ALA A 50 -12.95 -8.68 4.46
C ALA A 50 -14.29 -7.91 4.43
N ALA A 51 -14.43 -6.95 3.51
CA ALA A 51 -15.67 -6.20 3.32
C ALA A 51 -16.81 -7.03 2.69
N ARG A 52 -16.49 -8.10 1.95
CA ARG A 52 -17.49 -9.04 1.42
C ARG A 52 -17.92 -10.04 2.49
N GLU A 53 -16.96 -10.58 3.23
CA GLU A 53 -17.21 -11.54 4.32
C GLU A 53 -18.10 -10.91 5.40
N SER A 54 -17.78 -9.68 5.84
CA SER A 54 -18.60 -8.94 6.82
C SER A 54 -20.03 -8.69 6.33
N LYS A 55 -20.22 -8.31 5.06
CA LYS A 55 -21.56 -8.14 4.48
C LYS A 55 -22.38 -9.44 4.41
N GLU A 56 -21.71 -10.55 4.17
CA GLU A 56 -22.35 -11.87 4.10
C GLU A 56 -22.78 -12.32 5.51
N THR A 57 -21.96 -12.07 6.53
CA THR A 57 -22.32 -12.35 7.93
C THR A 57 -23.47 -11.47 8.42
N GLU A 58 -23.44 -10.17 8.10
CA GLU A 58 -24.51 -9.23 8.49
C GLU A 58 -25.86 -9.59 7.84
N ALA A 59 -25.85 -10.06 6.59
CA ALA A 59 -27.05 -10.50 5.90
C ALA A 59 -27.59 -11.83 6.42
N GLU A 60 -26.71 -12.73 6.88
CA GLU A 60 -27.09 -14.03 7.45
C GLU A 60 -27.63 -13.88 8.89
N GLU A 61 -27.07 -12.96 9.68
CA GLU A 61 -27.59 -12.58 11.00
C GLU A 61 -28.96 -11.87 10.91
N ASP A 62 -29.11 -10.89 10.00
CA ASP A 62 -30.39 -10.18 9.76
C ASP A 62 -31.49 -11.15 9.31
N TYR A 63 -31.15 -12.11 8.43
CA TYR A 63 -32.08 -13.15 8.00
C TYR A 63 -32.41 -14.13 9.13
N SER A 64 -31.51 -14.41 10.07
CA SER A 64 -31.79 -15.29 11.22
C SER A 64 -32.68 -14.62 12.27
N ASP A 65 -32.49 -13.32 12.52
CA ASP A 65 -33.23 -12.55 13.55
C ASP A 65 -34.70 -12.35 13.12
N GLU A 66 -34.98 -12.25 11.81
CA GLU A 66 -36.35 -12.06 11.28
C GLU A 66 -37.27 -13.29 11.48
N TYR A 67 -36.72 -14.50 11.67
CA TYR A 67 -37.53 -15.73 11.81
C TYR A 67 -37.63 -16.28 13.24
N ASP A 68 -37.01 -15.66 14.24
CA ASP A 68 -37.01 -16.15 15.64
C ASP A 68 -38.12 -15.49 16.51
N ASP A 69 -38.89 -14.53 15.96
CA ASP A 69 -39.94 -13.76 16.68
C ASP A 69 -41.37 -14.34 16.57
N GLU A 70 -41.58 -15.50 15.93
CA GLU A 70 -42.90 -16.19 15.88
C GLU A 70 -42.96 -17.42 16.82
N ASP A 71 -43.20 -17.20 18.12
CA ASP A 71 -43.70 -18.22 19.08
C ASP A 71 -44.71 -17.63 20.09
#